data_AF-A0A8T1UST3-F1
#
_entry.id   AF-A0A8T1UST3-F1
#
_cell.length_a   1.000
_cell.length_b   1.000
_cell.length_c   1.000
_cell.angle_alpha   90.00
_cell.angle_beta   90.00
_cell.angle_gamma   90.00
#
_symmetry.space_group_name_H-M   'P 1'
#
loop_
_entity.id
_entity.type
_entity.pdbx_description
1 polymer ?
#
loop_
_entity_poly.entity_id
_entity_poly.type
_entity_poly.pdbx_seq_one_letter_code
_entity_poly.pdbx_strand_id
1 'polypeptide(L)'
;MADKQKPHEDVLTRLVRDLETKKTLCYVKDYPGVELKELNLCVKKIGPLVNPVFGEQPAFFIDEGRFIPYRMVVYGNEKVAAKISRVLDEWATWSGKGGRVTTSQGAFIFGTDVRMPDVAYTPRDTDRGLSTESTWTYRGEPFVPTFVVEIDKLFGRGSQRRALDRKMRNEYFQHGVQLGWLIDPRPDFQRMYEYYLDDNGDVQCSDNTA
;
A
#
# COMPACT_ATOMS: atom_id res chain seq x y z
N MET A 1 -38.90 -24.13 9.45
CA MET A 1 -37.99 -23.01 9.76
C MET A 1 -36.78 -23.18 8.86
N ALA A 2 -36.80 -22.56 7.69
CA ALA A 2 -35.84 -22.81 6.62
C ALA A 2 -34.79 -21.70 6.54
N ASP A 3 -33.53 -22.11 6.62
CA ASP A 3 -32.43 -21.72 5.73
C ASP A 3 -32.05 -20.23 5.57
N LYS A 4 -32.28 -19.38 6.56
CA LYS A 4 -31.73 -18.01 6.54
C LYS A 4 -30.22 -17.93 6.82
N GLN A 5 -29.63 -18.97 7.41
CA GLN A 5 -28.24 -18.94 7.89
C GLN A 5 -27.22 -19.30 6.80
N LYS A 6 -27.57 -20.22 5.89
CA LYS A 6 -26.73 -20.62 4.75
C LYS A 6 -26.41 -19.50 3.76
N PRO A 7 -27.39 -18.68 3.30
CA PRO A 7 -27.11 -17.58 2.38
C PRO A 7 -26.16 -16.54 2.97
N HIS A 8 -26.24 -16.33 4.28
CA HIS A 8 -25.42 -15.37 4.99
C HIS A 8 -23.96 -15.84 5.15
N GLU A 9 -23.77 -17.09 5.60
CA GLU A 9 -22.44 -17.71 5.70
C GLU A 9 -21.74 -17.80 4.33
N ASP A 10 -22.50 -17.98 3.24
CA ASP A 10 -21.96 -18.00 1.89
C ASP A 10 -21.45 -16.61 1.44
N VAL A 11 -22.18 -15.54 1.78
CA VAL A 11 -21.76 -14.16 1.47
C VAL A 11 -20.52 -13.74 2.27
N LEU A 12 -20.43 -14.08 3.56
CA LEU A 12 -19.23 -13.81 4.38
C LEU A 12 -18.02 -14.58 3.82
N THR A 13 -18.20 -15.85 3.47
CA THR A 13 -17.13 -16.68 2.88
C THR A 13 -16.65 -16.08 1.56
N ARG A 14 -17.57 -15.62 0.71
CA ARG A 14 -17.25 -14.90 -0.52
C ARG A 14 -16.50 -13.61 -0.24
N LEU A 15 -16.90 -12.83 0.77
CA LEU A 15 -16.19 -11.61 1.17
C LEU A 15 -14.76 -11.92 1.59
N VAL A 16 -14.55 -12.90 2.47
CA VAL A 16 -13.20 -13.29 2.94
C VAL A 16 -12.30 -13.67 1.77
N ARG A 17 -12.78 -14.54 0.87
CA ARG A 17 -12.04 -14.93 -0.34
C ARG A 17 -11.71 -13.73 -1.22
N ASP A 18 -12.67 -12.83 -1.42
CA ASP A 18 -12.47 -11.64 -2.24
C ASP A 18 -11.49 -10.65 -1.57
N LEU A 19 -11.50 -10.52 -0.23
CA LEU A 19 -10.52 -9.72 0.53
C LEU A 19 -9.10 -10.30 0.43
N GLU A 20 -8.95 -11.63 0.32
CA GLU A 20 -7.65 -12.27 0.11
C GLU A 20 -7.13 -12.15 -1.33
N THR A 21 -8.02 -12.04 -2.32
CA THR A 21 -7.64 -12.22 -3.74
C THR A 21 -7.78 -10.97 -4.61
N LYS A 22 -8.74 -10.08 -4.33
CA LYS A 22 -8.95 -8.88 -5.13
C LYS A 22 -7.84 -7.87 -4.89
N LYS A 23 -7.45 -7.18 -5.97
CA LYS A 23 -6.48 -6.07 -5.94
C LYS A 23 -7.12 -4.71 -5.62
N THR A 24 -8.44 -4.67 -5.53
CA THR A 24 -9.26 -3.49 -5.23
C THR A 24 -10.03 -3.68 -3.93
N LEU A 25 -10.46 -2.57 -3.32
CA LEU A 25 -11.24 -2.60 -2.09
C LEU A 25 -12.66 -3.14 -2.36
N CYS A 26 -13.17 -3.93 -1.42
CA CYS A 26 -14.52 -4.51 -1.50
C CYS A 26 -15.58 -3.49 -1.01
N TYR A 27 -16.62 -3.26 -1.79
CA TYR A 27 -17.75 -2.42 -1.37
C TYR A 27 -18.71 -3.18 -0.46
N VAL A 28 -19.16 -2.53 0.61
CA VAL A 28 -20.11 -3.12 1.58
C VAL A 28 -21.41 -3.55 0.89
N LYS A 29 -21.92 -2.74 -0.05
CA LYS A 29 -23.16 -3.04 -0.78
C LYS A 29 -23.12 -4.33 -1.60
N ASP A 30 -21.92 -4.81 -1.97
CA ASP A 30 -21.76 -6.03 -2.76
C ASP A 30 -21.88 -7.29 -1.88
N TYR A 31 -21.86 -7.15 -0.55
CA TYR A 31 -21.92 -8.25 0.42
C TYR A 31 -23.06 -8.01 1.42
N PRO A 32 -24.33 -8.04 0.96
CA PRO A 32 -25.47 -7.72 1.81
C PRO A 32 -25.58 -8.67 3.00
N GLY A 33 -25.84 -8.11 4.17
CA GLY A 33 -26.01 -8.85 5.42
C GLY A 33 -24.74 -9.00 6.25
N VAL A 34 -23.55 -8.92 5.64
CA VAL A 34 -22.28 -9.09 6.39
C VAL A 34 -22.00 -7.84 7.22
N GLU A 35 -21.97 -8.00 8.54
CA GLU A 35 -21.60 -6.92 9.46
C GLU A 35 -20.07 -6.84 9.64
N LEU A 36 -19.54 -5.62 9.81
CA LEU A 36 -18.11 -5.42 10.08
C LEU A 36 -17.61 -6.20 11.30
N LYS A 37 -18.43 -6.26 12.36
CA LYS A 37 -18.11 -6.99 13.59
C LYS A 37 -17.94 -8.49 13.32
N GLU A 38 -18.80 -9.05 12.48
CA GLU A 38 -18.75 -10.46 12.10
C GLU A 38 -17.50 -10.77 11.27
N LEU A 39 -17.19 -9.94 10.27
CA LEU A 39 -15.95 -10.07 9.49
C LEU A 39 -14.72 -10.08 10.41
N ASN A 40 -14.61 -9.10 11.31
CA ASN A 40 -13.47 -9.00 12.23
C ASN A 40 -13.40 -10.17 13.22
N LEU A 41 -14.53 -10.73 13.66
CA LEU A 41 -14.56 -11.94 14.46
C LEU A 41 -14.07 -13.16 13.66
N CYS A 42 -14.43 -13.25 12.37
CA CYS A 42 -13.97 -14.30 11.48
C CYS A 42 -12.44 -14.23 11.27
N VAL A 43 -11.92 -13.06 10.90
CA VAL A 43 -10.47 -12.83 10.74
C VAL A 43 -9.71 -13.13 12.04
N LYS A 44 -10.23 -12.70 13.19
CA LYS A 44 -9.63 -13.03 14.49
C LYS A 44 -9.57 -14.54 14.75
N LYS A 45 -10.54 -15.31 14.26
CA LYS A 45 -10.64 -16.77 14.44
C LYS A 45 -9.70 -17.54 13.51
N ILE A 46 -9.60 -17.13 12.24
CA ILE A 46 -8.81 -17.83 11.21
C ILE A 46 -7.37 -17.32 11.09
N GLY A 47 -7.09 -16.15 11.66
CA GLY A 47 -5.83 -15.43 11.51
C GLY A 47 -5.94 -14.28 10.49
N PRO A 48 -4.95 -13.39 10.46
CA PRO A 48 -4.91 -12.28 9.50
C PRO A 48 -5.02 -12.78 8.05
N LEU A 49 -5.84 -12.10 7.25
CA LEU A 49 -5.91 -12.39 5.82
C LEU A 49 -4.63 -11.91 5.14
N VAL A 50 -4.17 -12.62 4.11
CA VAL A 50 -2.98 -12.20 3.35
C VAL A 50 -3.40 -11.86 1.94
N ASN A 51 -3.39 -10.56 1.62
CA ASN A 51 -3.74 -10.04 0.31
C ASN A 51 -2.47 -9.65 -0.48
N PRO A 52 -2.40 -9.90 -1.80
CA PRO A 52 -1.21 -9.61 -2.61
C PRO A 52 -0.85 -8.13 -2.71
N VAL A 53 -1.81 -7.21 -2.51
CA VAL A 53 -1.65 -5.75 -2.60
C VAL A 53 -1.58 -5.11 -1.21
N PHE A 54 -2.49 -5.52 -0.32
CA PHE A 54 -2.67 -4.90 0.99
C PHE A 54 -1.85 -5.57 2.11
N GLY A 55 -1.19 -6.68 1.82
CA GLY A 55 -0.36 -7.41 2.78
C GLY A 55 -1.20 -8.17 3.81
N GLU A 56 -0.66 -8.30 5.02
CA GLU A 56 -1.35 -8.94 6.15
C GLU A 56 -2.44 -8.00 6.72
N GLN A 57 -3.68 -8.50 6.79
CA GLN A 57 -4.88 -7.75 7.15
C GLN A 57 -5.51 -8.38 8.41
N PRO A 58 -5.07 -7.96 9.61
CA PRO A 58 -5.53 -8.51 10.88
C PRO A 58 -6.95 -8.10 11.28
N ALA A 59 -7.47 -7.02 10.69
CA ALA A 59 -8.81 -6.50 10.90
C ALA A 59 -9.19 -5.53 9.79
N PHE A 60 -10.44 -5.09 9.76
CA PHE A 60 -10.99 -4.13 8.83
C PHE A 60 -11.80 -3.04 9.55
N PHE A 61 -11.95 -1.88 8.91
CA PHE A 61 -12.95 -0.87 9.22
C PHE A 61 -13.74 -0.49 7.96
N ILE A 62 -14.85 0.24 8.12
CA ILE A 62 -15.61 0.76 6.99
C ILE A 62 -15.33 2.24 6.82
N ASP A 63 -14.92 2.62 5.62
CA ASP A 63 -14.79 4.02 5.19
C ASP A 63 -15.32 4.17 3.76
N GLU A 64 -16.06 5.25 3.51
CA GLU A 64 -16.78 5.51 2.26
C GLU A 64 -17.52 4.29 1.67
N GLY A 65 -18.07 3.42 2.53
CA GLY A 65 -18.81 2.22 2.11
C GLY A 65 -17.93 1.08 1.58
N ARG A 66 -16.64 1.06 1.92
CA ARG A 66 -15.68 0.00 1.56
C ARG A 66 -15.06 -0.63 2.81
N PHE A 67 -14.71 -1.91 2.72
CA PHE A 67 -13.90 -2.58 3.75
C PHE A 67 -12.43 -2.19 3.58
N ILE A 68 -11.91 -1.41 4.52
CA ILE A 68 -10.51 -0.97 4.54
C ILE A 68 -9.72 -1.83 5.53
N PRO A 69 -8.63 -2.48 5.11
CA PRO A 69 -7.80 -3.25 6.03
C PRO A 69 -7.05 -2.35 7.00
N TYR A 70 -6.96 -2.77 8.26
CA TYR A 70 -5.93 -2.26 9.16
C TYR A 70 -4.56 -2.70 8.64
N ARG A 71 -3.67 -1.77 8.35
CA ARG A 71 -2.24 -2.06 8.24
C ARG A 71 -1.62 -1.89 9.61
N MET A 72 -1.13 -2.98 10.20
CA MET A 72 -0.29 -2.88 11.38
C MET A 72 1.15 -2.65 10.93
N VAL A 73 1.63 -1.42 11.07
CA VAL A 73 3.04 -1.08 10.89
C VAL A 73 3.71 -1.07 12.26
N VAL A 74 4.87 -1.70 12.37
CA VAL A 74 5.62 -1.69 13.64
C VAL A 74 6.20 -0.30 13.89
N TYR A 75 6.28 0.10 15.17
CA TYR A 75 6.75 1.42 15.59
C TYR A 75 8.11 1.81 14.99
N GLY A 76 9.02 0.84 14.80
CA GLY A 76 10.31 1.06 14.17
C GLY A 76 10.18 1.58 12.73
N ASN A 77 9.29 1.00 11.92
CA ASN A 77 9.09 1.38 10.53
C ASN A 77 8.44 2.77 10.43
N GLU A 78 7.46 3.06 11.30
CA GLU A 78 6.81 4.38 11.37
C GLU A 78 7.82 5.51 11.70
N LYS A 79 8.75 5.27 12.63
CA LYS A 79 9.83 6.24 12.92
C LYS A 79 10.70 6.52 11.69
N VAL A 80 10.99 5.49 10.91
CA VAL A 80 11.83 5.61 9.70
C VAL A 80 11.06 6.34 8.61
N ALA A 81 9.79 5.98 8.38
CA ALA A 81 8.91 6.67 7.43
C ALA A 81 8.80 8.18 7.73
N ALA A 82 8.59 8.54 9.00
CA ALA A 82 8.55 9.93 9.44
C ALA A 82 9.87 10.66 9.19
N LYS A 83 11.01 10.01 9.45
CA LYS A 83 12.33 10.60 9.22
C LYS A 83 12.61 10.81 7.74
N ILE A 84 12.32 9.81 6.90
CA ILE A 84 12.46 9.89 5.44
C ILE A 84 11.57 11.01 4.90
N SER A 85 10.31 11.07 5.33
CA SER A 85 9.37 12.09 4.87
C SER A 85 9.87 13.50 5.15
N ARG A 86 10.39 13.74 6.35
CA ARG A 86 11.01 15.02 6.71
C ARG A 86 12.22 15.36 5.82
N VAL A 87 13.13 14.41 5.59
CA VAL A 87 14.32 14.65 4.76
C VAL A 87 13.93 14.95 3.31
N LEU A 88 12.97 14.22 2.76
CA LEU A 88 12.47 14.45 1.40
C LEU A 88 11.77 15.79 1.26
N ASP A 89 10.96 16.20 2.23
CA ASP A 89 10.28 17.50 2.20
C ASP A 89 11.27 18.68 2.32
N GLU A 90 12.29 18.53 3.17
CA GLU A 90 13.41 19.46 3.26
C GLU A 90 14.16 19.56 1.92
N TRP A 91 14.46 18.42 1.29
CA TRP A 91 15.09 18.38 -0.02
C TRP A 91 14.20 19.01 -1.11
N ALA A 92 12.90 18.70 -1.12
CA ALA A 92 11.94 19.24 -2.08
C ALA A 92 11.89 20.78 -2.01
N THR A 93 11.97 21.32 -0.80
CA THR A 93 12.03 22.77 -0.55
C THR A 93 13.38 23.34 -0.97
N TRP A 94 14.47 22.78 -0.46
CA TRP A 94 15.84 23.28 -0.69
C TRP A 94 16.26 23.24 -2.17
N SER A 95 15.90 22.17 -2.89
CA SER A 95 16.26 21.98 -4.30
C SER A 95 15.52 22.91 -5.27
N GLY A 96 14.50 23.62 -4.80
CA GLY A 96 13.62 24.43 -5.64
C GLY A 96 12.66 23.62 -6.52
N LYS A 97 12.74 22.28 -6.53
CA LYS A 97 11.82 21.39 -7.27
C LYS A 97 10.41 21.41 -6.69
N GLY A 98 10.28 21.61 -5.37
CA GLY A 98 9.00 21.50 -4.64
C GLY A 98 8.42 20.09 -4.70
N GLY A 99 7.11 19.97 -4.65
CA GLY A 99 6.39 18.70 -4.58
C GLY A 99 5.78 18.46 -3.21
N ARG A 100 5.18 17.29 -3.03
CA ARG A 100 4.59 16.85 -1.77
C ARG A 100 5.07 15.46 -1.40
N VAL A 101 5.31 15.27 -0.11
CA VAL A 101 5.65 13.98 0.47
C VAL A 101 4.46 13.50 1.29
N THR A 102 4.07 12.25 1.10
CA THR A 102 3.01 11.59 1.87
C THR A 102 3.56 10.34 2.53
N THR A 103 3.04 9.98 3.70
CA THR A 103 3.26 8.68 4.33
C THR A 103 2.11 7.71 4.04
N SER A 104 2.20 6.50 4.59
CA SER A 104 1.32 5.32 4.56
C SER A 104 -0.21 5.52 4.71
N GLN A 105 -0.72 6.75 4.66
CA GLN A 105 -2.15 7.10 4.56
C GLN A 105 -2.56 7.75 3.22
N GLY A 106 -1.62 8.06 2.33
CA GLY A 106 -1.93 8.45 0.96
C GLY A 106 -2.28 7.24 0.10
N ALA A 107 -3.54 7.05 -0.25
CA ALA A 107 -3.95 6.06 -1.24
C ALA A 107 -3.71 6.61 -2.64
N PHE A 108 -2.82 5.97 -3.38
CA PHE A 108 -2.60 6.23 -4.80
C PHE A 108 -3.37 5.22 -5.62
N ILE A 109 -4.07 5.68 -6.65
CA ILE A 109 -4.71 4.78 -7.59
C ILE A 109 -3.77 4.64 -8.79
N PHE A 110 -3.40 3.41 -9.10
CA PHE A 110 -2.59 3.01 -10.24
C PHE A 110 -3.53 2.27 -11.21
N GLY A 111 -4.15 2.98 -12.16
CA GLY A 111 -5.22 2.40 -12.99
C GLY A 111 -6.49 2.11 -12.17
N THR A 112 -6.85 0.83 -11.96
CA THR A 112 -7.96 0.43 -11.08
C THR A 112 -7.52 0.07 -9.65
N ASP A 113 -6.22 0.06 -9.41
CA ASP A 113 -5.57 -0.63 -8.30
C ASP A 113 -5.09 0.39 -7.25
N VAL A 114 -5.48 0.23 -5.98
CA VAL A 114 -5.05 1.15 -4.91
C VAL A 114 -3.70 0.69 -4.35
N ARG A 115 -2.75 1.61 -4.18
CA ARG A 115 -1.46 1.37 -3.55
C ARG A 115 -1.19 2.45 -2.51
N MET A 116 -0.52 2.03 -1.44
CA MET A 116 -0.16 2.89 -0.32
C MET A 116 1.29 2.54 0.00
N PRO A 117 2.26 3.22 -0.61
CA PRO A 117 3.65 3.12 -0.19
C PRO A 117 3.82 3.74 1.20
N ASP A 118 4.87 3.34 1.91
CA ASP A 118 5.15 3.88 3.25
C ASP A 118 5.55 5.34 3.19
N VAL A 119 6.26 5.73 2.12
CA VAL A 119 6.51 7.12 1.75
C VAL A 119 6.38 7.27 0.23
N ALA A 120 5.80 8.36 -0.22
CA ALA A 120 5.79 8.73 -1.64
C ALA A 120 6.09 10.22 -1.82
N TYR A 121 6.72 10.54 -2.95
CA TYR A 121 6.92 11.91 -3.40
C TYR A 121 6.21 12.14 -4.74
N THR A 122 5.39 13.18 -4.76
CA THR A 122 4.67 13.65 -5.94
C THR A 122 5.29 14.98 -6.42
N PRO A 123 5.70 15.10 -7.69
CA PRO A 123 6.23 16.34 -8.23
C PRO A 123 5.27 17.51 -8.11
N ARG A 124 5.80 18.73 -8.03
CA ARG A 124 5.04 19.97 -7.87
C ARG A 124 3.93 20.14 -8.90
N ASP A 125 4.25 19.91 -10.18
CA ASP A 125 3.30 20.16 -11.26
C ASP A 125 2.18 19.12 -11.27
N THR A 126 2.49 17.87 -10.94
CA THR A 126 1.50 16.82 -10.71
C THR A 126 0.57 17.18 -9.55
N ASP A 127 1.13 17.54 -8.39
CA ASP A 127 0.38 17.93 -7.19
C ASP A 127 -0.56 19.12 -7.46
N ARG A 128 -0.05 20.17 -8.12
CA ARG A 128 -0.84 21.36 -8.49
C ARG A 128 -1.90 21.07 -9.56
N GLY A 129 -1.71 20.03 -10.36
CA GLY A 129 -2.66 19.60 -11.38
C GLY A 129 -3.77 18.70 -10.87
N LEU A 130 -3.72 18.25 -9.60
CA LEU A 130 -4.76 17.39 -9.03
C LEU A 130 -6.08 18.14 -8.91
N SER A 131 -7.16 17.45 -9.27
CA SER A 131 -8.51 17.94 -9.01
C SER A 131 -8.84 17.91 -7.52
N THR A 132 -9.82 18.70 -7.08
CA THR A 132 -10.33 18.63 -5.70
C THR A 132 -10.78 17.21 -5.34
N GLU A 133 -11.36 16.48 -6.28
CA GLU A 133 -11.80 15.10 -6.06
C GLU A 133 -10.61 14.15 -5.86
N SER A 134 -9.52 14.31 -6.62
CA SER A 134 -8.28 13.53 -6.47
C SER A 134 -7.51 13.87 -5.19
N THR A 135 -7.59 15.12 -4.71
CA THR A 135 -6.91 15.56 -3.49
C THR A 135 -7.66 15.13 -2.22
N TRP A 136 -8.99 15.17 -2.24
CA TRP A 136 -9.81 15.08 -1.02
C TRP A 136 -10.70 13.83 -0.96
N THR A 137 -10.70 12.98 -1.99
CA THR A 137 -11.50 11.74 -2.03
C THR A 137 -10.78 10.62 -2.77
N TYR A 138 -11.26 9.39 -2.67
CA TYR A 138 -10.77 8.25 -3.46
C TYR A 138 -11.46 8.09 -4.82
N ARG A 139 -12.18 9.11 -5.29
CA ARG A 139 -12.99 9.05 -6.52
C ARG A 139 -12.40 9.82 -7.68
N GLY A 140 -11.39 10.65 -7.41
CA GLY A 140 -10.72 11.41 -8.44
C GLY A 140 -9.85 10.54 -9.35
N GLU A 141 -9.35 11.16 -10.40
CA GLU A 141 -8.49 10.49 -11.37
C GLU A 141 -7.24 9.90 -10.69
N PRO A 142 -6.86 8.67 -11.06
CA PRO A 142 -5.61 8.04 -10.65
C PRO A 142 -4.40 8.91 -10.98
N PHE A 143 -3.43 8.97 -10.07
CA PHE A 143 -2.15 9.61 -10.32
C PHE A 143 -1.02 8.82 -9.68
N VAL A 144 0.17 8.96 -10.24
CA VAL A 144 1.34 8.15 -9.88
C VAL A 144 2.43 9.06 -9.31
N PRO A 145 2.93 8.79 -8.09
CA PRO A 145 4.10 9.47 -7.56
C PRO A 145 5.35 9.05 -8.35
N THR A 146 6.38 9.90 -8.42
CA THR A 146 7.61 9.55 -9.15
C THR A 146 8.59 8.78 -8.28
N PHE A 147 8.49 8.89 -6.96
CA PHE A 147 9.34 8.19 -6.00
C PHE A 147 8.53 7.55 -4.89
N VAL A 148 8.86 6.31 -4.53
CA VAL A 148 8.19 5.52 -3.49
C VAL A 148 9.19 4.83 -2.58
N VAL A 149 8.79 4.60 -1.32
CA VAL A 149 9.55 3.85 -0.32
C VAL A 149 8.66 2.80 0.31
N GLU A 150 9.20 1.60 0.48
CA GLU A 150 8.63 0.52 1.27
C GLU A 150 9.63 0.14 2.37
N ILE A 151 9.13 -0.06 3.60
CA ILE A 151 9.92 -0.30 4.80
C ILE A 151 9.38 -1.57 5.46
N ASP A 152 10.17 -2.64 5.42
CA ASP A 152 9.76 -3.91 6.00
C ASP A 152 10.95 -4.83 6.33
N LYS A 153 10.64 -5.96 6.95
CA LYS A 153 11.55 -7.08 7.17
C LYS A 153 11.89 -7.72 5.82
N LEU A 154 13.15 -7.57 5.38
CA LEU A 154 13.65 -8.12 4.12
C LEU A 154 14.46 -9.40 4.29
N PHE A 155 14.72 -9.84 5.52
CA PHE A 155 15.48 -11.06 5.79
C PHE A 155 14.96 -11.86 6.99
N GLY A 156 15.22 -13.17 6.95
CA GLY A 156 14.79 -14.12 7.96
C GLY A 156 13.33 -14.55 7.81
N ARG A 157 12.80 -15.23 8.84
CA ARG A 157 11.43 -15.76 8.84
C ARG A 157 10.40 -14.63 8.70
N GLY A 158 9.51 -14.74 7.72
CA GLY A 158 8.51 -13.70 7.41
C GLY A 158 9.04 -12.53 6.57
N SER A 159 10.20 -12.70 5.91
CA SER A 159 10.72 -11.71 4.97
C SER A 159 9.72 -11.39 3.86
N GLN A 160 9.52 -10.10 3.63
CA GLN A 160 8.70 -9.55 2.54
C GLN A 160 9.51 -9.25 1.27
N ARG A 161 10.81 -9.58 1.23
CA ARG A 161 11.72 -9.18 0.14
C ARG A 161 11.21 -9.55 -1.25
N ARG A 162 10.68 -10.77 -1.43
CA ARG A 162 10.15 -11.23 -2.72
C ARG A 162 8.83 -10.55 -3.08
N ALA A 163 7.95 -10.36 -2.11
CA ALA A 163 6.66 -9.70 -2.34
C ALA A 163 6.86 -8.23 -2.73
N LEU A 164 7.73 -7.53 -2.00
CA LEU A 164 8.04 -6.13 -2.25
C LEU A 164 8.90 -5.92 -3.51
N ASP A 165 9.77 -6.89 -3.88
CA ASP A 165 10.43 -6.88 -5.20
C ASP A 165 9.43 -6.85 -6.34
N ARG A 166 8.46 -7.76 -6.28
CA ARG A 166 7.40 -7.90 -7.28
C ARG A 166 6.55 -6.63 -7.32
N LYS A 167 6.24 -6.06 -6.16
CA LYS A 167 5.49 -4.79 -6.04
C LYS A 167 6.26 -3.64 -6.71
N MET A 168 7.56 -3.49 -6.43
CA MET A 168 8.40 -2.49 -7.08
C MET A 168 8.36 -2.66 -8.61
N ARG A 169 8.70 -3.84 -9.12
CA ARG A 169 8.84 -4.06 -10.57
C ARG A 169 7.52 -4.00 -11.33
N ASN A 170 6.50 -4.70 -10.84
CA ASN A 170 5.29 -4.98 -11.61
C ASN A 170 4.12 -4.07 -11.24
N GLU A 171 4.23 -3.28 -10.18
CA GLU A 171 3.13 -2.44 -9.71
C GLU A 171 3.53 -0.98 -9.68
N TYR A 172 4.71 -0.65 -9.17
CA TYR A 172 5.18 0.73 -9.17
C TYR A 172 5.81 1.14 -10.51
N PHE A 173 6.89 0.48 -10.91
CA PHE A 173 7.64 0.89 -12.11
C PHE A 173 6.84 0.68 -13.40
N GLN A 174 6.06 -0.40 -13.49
CA GLN A 174 5.16 -0.63 -14.63
C GLN A 174 4.15 0.52 -14.84
N HIS A 175 3.84 1.29 -13.80
CA HIS A 175 2.88 2.39 -13.88
C HIS A 175 3.53 3.79 -13.82
N GLY A 176 4.85 3.89 -13.97
CA GLY A 176 5.54 5.18 -14.15
C GLY A 176 6.23 5.75 -12.91
N VAL A 177 6.34 4.98 -11.81
CA VAL A 177 7.32 5.29 -10.76
C VAL A 177 8.72 5.24 -11.36
N GLN A 178 9.57 6.21 -11.02
CA GLN A 178 10.90 6.37 -11.61
C GLN A 178 12.04 5.96 -10.68
N LEU A 179 11.81 6.04 -9.37
CA LEU A 179 12.75 5.65 -8.32
C LEU A 179 11.99 4.95 -7.20
N GLY A 180 12.58 3.90 -6.62
CA GLY A 180 11.96 3.16 -5.53
C GLY A 180 12.98 2.67 -4.51
N TRP A 181 12.70 2.83 -3.22
CA TRP A 181 13.55 2.29 -2.16
C TRP A 181 12.83 1.20 -1.36
N LEU A 182 13.53 0.11 -1.11
CA LEU A 182 13.08 -0.98 -0.24
C LEU A 182 14.06 -1.10 0.93
N ILE A 183 13.59 -0.79 2.13
CA ILE A 183 14.44 -0.60 3.31
C ILE A 183 14.09 -1.61 4.40
N ASP A 184 15.11 -2.30 4.92
CA ASP A 184 15.04 -2.99 6.20
C ASP A 184 15.82 -2.16 7.23
N PRO A 185 15.13 -1.53 8.20
CA PRO A 185 15.80 -0.69 9.19
C PRO A 185 16.25 -1.47 10.43
N ARG A 186 16.04 -2.80 10.49
CA ARG A 186 16.28 -3.56 11.71
C ARG A 186 17.80 -3.67 11.98
N PRO A 187 18.25 -3.54 13.24
CA PRO A 187 19.68 -3.52 13.56
C PRO A 187 20.46 -4.76 13.12
N ASP A 188 19.81 -5.93 13.04
CA ASP A 188 20.39 -7.20 12.61
C ASP A 188 20.53 -7.33 11.09
N PHE A 189 19.81 -6.52 10.32
CA PHE A 189 19.78 -6.59 8.86
C PHE A 189 19.48 -5.23 8.25
N GLN A 190 20.35 -4.24 8.51
CA GLN A 190 20.18 -2.90 7.94
C GLN A 190 20.57 -2.91 6.45
N ARG A 191 19.58 -2.93 5.56
CA ARG A 191 19.79 -2.93 4.11
C ARG A 191 18.83 -1.99 3.39
N MET A 192 19.29 -1.46 2.27
CA MET A 192 18.48 -0.70 1.34
C MET A 192 18.72 -1.22 -0.07
N TYR A 193 17.64 -1.49 -0.79
CA TYR A 193 17.65 -1.75 -2.21
C TYR A 193 17.08 -0.53 -2.93
N GLU A 194 17.77 -0.08 -3.97
CA GLU A 194 17.32 0.99 -4.84
C GLU A 194 16.89 0.40 -6.17
N TYR A 195 15.71 0.80 -6.63
CA TYR A 195 15.13 0.48 -7.92
C TYR A 195 15.12 1.73 -8.77
N TYR A 196 15.52 1.60 -10.02
CA TYR A 196 15.58 2.70 -10.98
C TYR A 196 15.44 2.16 -12.40
N LEU A 197 15.08 3.05 -13.33
CA LEU A 197 15.09 2.74 -14.77
C LEU A 197 16.49 2.97 -15.33
N ASP A 198 17.01 2.03 -16.10
CA ASP A 198 18.22 2.27 -16.91
C ASP A 198 17.90 3.05 -18.20
N ASP A 199 18.92 3.27 -19.03
CA ASP A 199 18.81 4.02 -20.28
C ASP A 199 17.84 3.36 -21.29
N ASN A 200 17.54 2.07 -21.15
CA ASN A 200 16.58 1.35 -21.98
C ASN A 200 15.15 1.37 -21.40
N GLY A 201 14.97 1.92 -20.20
CA GLY A 201 13.71 1.88 -19.47
C GLY A 201 13.46 0.54 -18.76
N ASP A 202 14.49 -0.28 -18.58
CA ASP A 202 14.38 -1.52 -17.82
C ASP A 202 14.60 -1.27 -16.32
N VAL A 203 13.82 -1.96 -15.49
CA VAL A 203 13.90 -1.80 -14.02
C VAL A 203 15.12 -2.53 -13.47
N GLN A 204 16.10 -1.76 -13.00
CA GLN A 204 17.27 -2.25 -12.30
C GLN A 204 17.08 -2.23 -10.79
N CYS A 205 17.90 -3.03 -10.08
CA CYS A 205 17.93 -3.04 -8.63
C CYS A 205 19.39 -3.15 -8.15
N SER A 206 19.84 -2.14 -7.40
CA SER A 206 21.10 -2.15 -6.68
C SER A 206 20.85 -2.24 -5.18
N ASP A 207 21.87 -2.58 -4.40
CA ASP A 207 21.80 -2.48 -2.94
C ASP A 207 22.96 -1.65 -2.39
N ASN A 208 22.83 -1.25 -1.13
CA ASN A 208 23.81 -0.41 -0.45
C ASN A 208 25.08 -1.16 0.00
N THR A 209 25.41 -2.31 -0.60
CA THR A 209 26.67 -3.04 -0.33
C THR A 209 27.76 -2.79 -1.38
N ALA A 210 27.55 -1.84 -2.29
CA ALA A 210 28.54 -1.34 -3.24
C ALA A 210 29.52 -0.34 -2.60
#